data_AF-A0A3P0N147-F1
#
_entry.id   AF-A0A3P0N147-F1
#
_cell.length_a   1.000
_cell.length_b   1.000
_cell.length_c   1.000
_cell.angle_alpha   90.00
_cell.angle_beta   90.00
_cell.angle_gamma   90.00
#
_symmetry.space_group_name_H-M   'P 1'
#
loop_
_entity.id
_entity.type
_entity.pdbx_description
1 polymer ?
#
loop_
_entity_poly.entity_id
_entity_poly.type
_entity_poly.pdbx_seq_one_letter_code
_entity_poly.pdbx_strand_id
1 'polypeptide(L)'
;MNIRFEAQRQAMSARIVLAAIATAALLSGCNSLYSEGATAGAGIAGAAIASKVTNNAAAATGIGLGAVAGARAGVQYTQRVAHRYTQEQIAKAAGPLDVGGVAPWSTHHSFPIEDDEQGRVTVSRMISIGPLDCKEIVFAVDTPAKADKAAQSTFYVATICRDGPVWKWASAEPATERWGALQ
;
A
#
# COMPACT_ATOMS: atom_id res chain seq x y z
N MET A 1 20.96 47.06 -39.61
CA MET A 1 20.78 46.48 -38.27
C MET A 1 19.54 45.60 -38.33
N ASN A 2 19.71 44.27 -38.41
CA ASN A 2 18.63 43.28 -38.35
C ASN A 2 19.18 42.06 -37.61
N ILE A 3 18.81 41.89 -36.34
CA ILE A 3 19.15 40.71 -35.54
C ILE A 3 18.02 39.69 -35.76
N ARG A 4 18.32 38.60 -36.47
CA ARG A 4 17.44 37.44 -36.56
C ARG A 4 17.54 36.66 -35.25
N PHE A 5 16.45 36.57 -34.50
CA PHE A 5 16.29 35.58 -33.44
C PHE A 5 16.05 34.21 -34.10
N GLU A 6 17.10 33.40 -34.23
CA GLU A 6 16.95 31.97 -34.49
C GLU A 6 16.65 31.27 -33.15
N ALA A 7 15.45 30.74 -33.01
CA ALA A 7 15.09 29.87 -31.89
C ALA A 7 15.91 28.58 -31.99
N GLN A 8 16.96 28.45 -31.17
CA GLN A 8 17.67 27.19 -30.98
C GLN A 8 16.69 26.13 -30.46
N ARG A 9 16.25 25.22 -31.33
CA ARG A 9 15.74 23.90 -30.92
C ARG A 9 16.90 23.17 -30.24
N GLN A 10 16.98 23.28 -28.91
CA GLN A 10 17.87 22.43 -28.12
C GLN A 10 17.34 20.99 -28.21
N ALA A 11 17.98 20.18 -29.07
CA ALA A 11 17.84 18.74 -29.04
C ALA A 11 18.44 18.24 -27.72
N MET A 12 17.60 18.13 -26.69
CA MET A 12 17.99 17.60 -25.40
C MET A 12 18.45 16.16 -25.61
N SER A 13 19.74 15.90 -25.36
CA SER A 13 20.37 14.61 -25.61
C SER A 13 19.62 13.51 -24.86
N ALA A 14 19.25 12.42 -25.54
CA ALA A 14 18.49 11.29 -24.96
C ALA A 14 19.11 10.72 -23.67
N ARG A 15 20.44 10.86 -23.51
CA ARG A 15 21.18 10.49 -22.30
C ARG A 15 20.84 11.35 -21.08
N ILE A 16 20.59 12.64 -21.28
CA ILE A 16 20.19 13.58 -20.20
C ILE A 16 18.76 13.26 -19.76
N VAL A 17 17.89 12.93 -20.71
CA VAL A 17 16.51 12.49 -20.43
C VAL A 17 16.52 11.16 -19.66
N LEU A 18 17.29 10.17 -20.09
CA LEU A 18 17.41 8.90 -19.37
C LEU A 18 17.99 9.07 -17.95
N ALA A 19 19.01 9.92 -17.80
CA ALA A 19 19.61 10.19 -16.50
C ALA A 19 18.62 10.88 -15.55
N ALA A 20 17.82 11.82 -16.06
CA ALA A 20 16.78 12.51 -15.30
C ALA A 20 15.62 11.58 -14.89
N ILE A 21 15.24 10.64 -15.77
CA ILE A 21 14.22 9.63 -15.45
C ILE A 21 14.75 8.64 -14.40
N ALA A 22 16.01 8.21 -14.52
CA ALA A 22 16.64 7.31 -13.56
C ALA A 22 16.77 7.95 -12.18
N THR A 23 17.16 9.23 -12.10
CA THR A 23 17.19 9.94 -10.81
C THR A 23 15.78 10.18 -10.26
N ALA A 24 14.80 10.54 -11.08
CA ALA A 24 13.42 10.68 -10.62
C ALA A 24 12.83 9.36 -10.07
N ALA A 25 13.12 8.23 -10.72
CA ALA A 25 12.68 6.89 -10.27
C ALA A 25 13.35 6.45 -8.95
N LEU A 26 14.55 6.97 -8.65
CA LEU A 26 15.25 6.72 -7.39
C LEU A 26 14.75 7.59 -6.22
N LEU A 27 14.09 8.72 -6.51
CA LEU A 27 13.49 9.59 -5.49
C LEU A 27 12.03 9.19 -5.16
N SER A 28 11.34 8.49 -6.05
CA SER A 28 10.00 7.97 -5.79
C SER A 28 10.09 6.66 -4.99
N GLY A 29 9.52 6.60 -3.79
CA GLY A 29 9.53 5.38 -2.97
C GLY A 29 8.97 4.15 -3.72
N CYS A 30 9.36 2.94 -3.31
CA CYS A 30 9.05 1.68 -4.01
C CYS A 30 7.55 1.48 -4.32
N ASN A 31 6.66 2.04 -3.49
CA ASN A 31 5.21 2.00 -3.69
C ASN A 31 4.75 2.81 -4.93
N SER A 32 5.46 3.90 -5.24
CA SER A 32 5.27 4.68 -6.48
C SER A 32 5.67 3.84 -7.69
N LEU A 33 6.83 3.18 -7.64
CA LEU A 33 7.31 2.35 -8.73
C LEU A 33 6.37 1.19 -9.05
N TYR A 34 5.77 0.54 -8.05
CA TYR A 34 4.80 -0.54 -8.25
C TYR A 34 3.51 -0.04 -8.93
N SER A 35 2.88 1.01 -8.38
CA SER A 35 1.60 1.51 -8.93
C SER A 35 1.77 2.24 -10.27
N GLU A 36 2.80 3.07 -10.40
CA GLU A 36 3.10 3.80 -11.63
C GLU A 36 3.66 2.87 -12.71
N GLY A 37 4.51 1.90 -12.32
CA GLY A 37 5.01 0.87 -13.22
C GLY A 37 3.90 -0.03 -13.76
N ALA A 38 2.97 -0.47 -12.90
CA ALA A 38 1.83 -1.27 -13.32
C ALA A 38 0.93 -0.51 -14.31
N THR A 39 0.66 0.77 -14.05
CA THR A 39 -0.20 1.59 -14.92
C THR A 39 0.47 2.00 -16.22
N ALA A 40 1.74 2.42 -16.18
CA ALA A 40 2.53 2.73 -17.37
C ALA A 40 2.73 1.48 -18.24
N GLY A 41 3.09 0.35 -17.63
CA GLY A 41 3.24 -0.94 -18.31
C GLY A 41 1.95 -1.40 -18.97
N ALA A 42 0.82 -1.31 -18.26
CA ALA A 42 -0.50 -1.64 -18.81
C ALA A 42 -0.94 -0.70 -19.94
N GLY A 43 -0.60 0.60 -19.86
CA GLY A 43 -0.85 1.55 -20.94
C GLY A 43 -0.07 1.22 -22.21
N ILE A 44 1.23 0.92 -22.07
CA ILE A 44 2.11 0.57 -23.20
C ILE A 44 1.69 -0.77 -23.81
N ALA A 45 1.45 -1.79 -22.99
CA ALA A 45 0.99 -3.11 -23.45
C ALA A 45 -0.41 -3.02 -24.07
N GLY A 46 -1.33 -2.27 -23.46
CA GLY A 46 -2.68 -2.05 -23.96
C GLY A 46 -2.68 -1.36 -25.33
N ALA A 47 -1.83 -0.35 -25.52
CA ALA A 47 -1.64 0.30 -26.83
C ALA A 47 -1.03 -0.65 -27.88
N ALA A 48 -0.07 -1.50 -27.48
CA ALA A 48 0.55 -2.48 -28.37
C ALA A 48 -0.39 -3.63 -28.76
N ILE A 49 -1.31 -4.03 -27.88
CA ILE A 49 -2.35 -5.01 -28.21
C ILE A 49 -3.39 -4.33 -29.10
N ALA A 50 -3.87 -3.14 -28.73
CA ALA A 50 -4.85 -2.39 -29.50
C ALA A 50 -4.43 -2.22 -30.97
N SER A 51 -3.17 -1.85 -31.23
CA SER A 51 -2.65 -1.68 -32.59
C SER A 51 -2.56 -2.97 -33.41
N LYS A 52 -2.62 -4.15 -32.78
CA LYS A 52 -2.66 -5.46 -33.47
C LYS A 52 -4.06 -5.94 -33.79
N VAL A 53 -5.06 -5.55 -32.99
CA VAL A 53 -6.44 -6.06 -33.13
C VAL A 53 -7.43 -5.04 -33.69
N THR A 54 -7.11 -3.74 -33.72
CA THR A 54 -8.02 -2.73 -34.28
C THR A 54 -7.29 -1.53 -34.88
N ASN A 55 -7.83 -1.01 -35.98
CA ASN A 55 -7.42 0.25 -36.59
C ASN A 55 -8.40 1.40 -36.24
N ASN A 56 -9.42 1.14 -35.41
CA ASN A 56 -10.35 2.16 -34.96
C ASN A 56 -9.80 2.86 -33.72
N ALA A 57 -9.60 4.17 -33.80
CA ALA A 57 -9.04 4.98 -32.71
C ALA A 57 -9.87 4.90 -31.42
N ALA A 58 -11.20 4.94 -31.50
CA ALA A 58 -12.07 4.84 -30.33
C ALA A 58 -11.95 3.46 -29.66
N ALA A 59 -11.90 2.38 -30.46
CA ALA A 59 -11.70 1.03 -29.94
C ALA A 59 -10.31 0.86 -29.30
N ALA A 60 -9.26 1.41 -29.93
CA ALA A 60 -7.91 1.37 -29.40
C ALA A 60 -7.76 2.13 -28.08
N THR A 61 -8.36 3.33 -27.98
CA THR A 61 -8.41 4.10 -26.74
C THR A 61 -9.20 3.35 -25.67
N GLY A 62 -10.33 2.72 -26.01
CA GLY A 62 -11.11 1.91 -25.07
C GLY A 62 -10.31 0.75 -24.47
N ILE A 63 -9.56 0.02 -25.29
CA ILE A 63 -8.67 -1.08 -24.83
C ILE A 63 -7.58 -0.53 -23.92
N GLY A 64 -6.92 0.58 -24.30
CA GLY A 64 -5.87 1.19 -23.50
C GLY A 64 -6.36 1.67 -22.13
N LEU A 65 -7.49 2.39 -22.09
CA LEU A 65 -8.10 2.84 -20.84
C LEU A 65 -8.56 1.66 -19.97
N GLY A 66 -9.13 0.62 -20.58
CA GLY A 66 -9.53 -0.60 -19.89
C GLY A 66 -8.34 -1.33 -19.25
N ALA A 67 -7.22 -1.45 -19.96
CA ALA A 67 -6.00 -2.07 -19.43
C ALA A 67 -5.43 -1.29 -18.24
N VAL A 68 -5.34 0.04 -18.34
CA VAL A 68 -4.87 0.90 -17.25
C VAL A 68 -5.81 0.83 -16.04
N ALA A 69 -7.12 0.86 -16.27
CA ALA A 69 -8.11 0.73 -15.21
C ALA A 69 -8.01 -0.64 -14.50
N GLY A 70 -7.84 -1.72 -15.27
CA GLY A 70 -7.62 -3.07 -14.75
C GLY A 70 -6.35 -3.16 -13.90
N ALA A 71 -5.24 -2.55 -14.36
CA ALA A 71 -4.00 -2.49 -13.59
C ALA A 71 -4.17 -1.74 -12.25
N ARG A 72 -4.87 -0.59 -12.27
CA ARG A 72 -5.18 0.16 -11.03
C ARG A 72 -6.02 -0.66 -10.06
N ALA A 73 -7.07 -1.31 -10.57
CA ALA A 73 -7.91 -2.18 -9.76
C ALA A 73 -7.11 -3.35 -9.15
N GLY A 74 -6.20 -3.93 -9.93
CA GLY A 74 -5.28 -4.98 -9.47
C GLY A 74 -4.36 -4.51 -8.35
N VAL A 75 -3.72 -3.35 -8.51
CA VAL A 75 -2.84 -2.75 -7.47
C VAL A 75 -3.63 -2.46 -6.19
N GLN A 76 -4.81 -1.85 -6.30
CA GLN A 76 -5.65 -1.58 -5.13
C GLN A 76 -6.10 -2.87 -4.44
N TYR A 77 -6.39 -3.92 -5.21
CA TYR A 77 -6.73 -5.22 -4.65
C TYR A 77 -5.57 -5.84 -3.87
N THR A 78 -4.34 -5.79 -4.40
CA THR A 78 -3.18 -6.35 -3.71
C THR A 78 -2.85 -5.59 -2.43
N GLN A 79 -2.97 -4.25 -2.44
CA GLN A 79 -2.86 -3.42 -1.23
C GLN A 79 -3.89 -3.84 -0.17
N ARG A 80 -5.17 -3.96 -0.53
CA ARG A 80 -6.21 -4.43 0.40
C ARG A 80 -5.91 -5.79 1.00
N VAL A 81 -5.34 -6.70 0.21
CA VAL A 81 -4.97 -8.05 0.69
C VAL A 81 -3.82 -7.99 1.69
N ALA A 82 -2.78 -7.19 1.41
CA ALA A 82 -1.65 -7.00 2.32
C ALA A 82 -2.10 -6.34 3.63
N HIS A 83 -2.93 -5.30 3.57
CA HIS A 83 -3.52 -4.66 4.74
C HIS A 83 -4.35 -5.61 5.61
N ARG A 84 -5.19 -6.44 4.97
CA ARG A 84 -5.98 -7.45 5.68
C ARG A 84 -5.08 -8.47 6.38
N TYR A 85 -3.95 -8.84 5.78
CA TYR A 85 -3.02 -9.80 6.38
C TYR A 85 -2.43 -9.27 7.69
N THR A 86 -2.01 -8.01 7.74
CA THR A 86 -1.51 -7.38 8.98
C THR A 86 -2.58 -7.38 10.08
N GLN A 87 -3.80 -6.97 9.73
CA GLN A 87 -4.94 -6.97 10.66
C GLN A 87 -5.25 -8.38 11.20
N GLU A 88 -5.17 -9.40 10.34
CA GLU A 88 -5.34 -10.81 10.73
C GLU A 88 -4.25 -11.29 11.69
N GLN A 89 -2.97 -10.92 11.48
CA GLN A 89 -1.89 -11.29 12.40
C GLN A 89 -2.08 -10.66 13.78
N ILE A 90 -2.46 -9.38 13.84
CA ILE A 90 -2.73 -8.69 15.10
C ILE A 90 -3.92 -9.33 15.83
N ALA A 91 -5.03 -9.58 15.12
CA ALA A 91 -6.21 -10.21 15.70
C ALA A 91 -5.93 -11.62 16.21
N LYS A 92 -5.10 -12.40 15.48
CA LYS A 92 -4.65 -13.73 15.89
C LYS A 92 -3.79 -13.69 17.16
N ALA A 93 -2.89 -12.71 17.28
CA ALA A 93 -2.06 -12.53 18.45
C ALA A 93 -2.87 -12.09 19.68
N ALA A 94 -3.82 -11.18 19.50
CA ALA A 94 -4.62 -10.62 20.59
C ALA A 94 -5.78 -11.52 21.05
N GLY A 95 -6.33 -12.34 20.15
CA GLY A 95 -7.51 -13.15 20.40
C GLY A 95 -7.45 -14.03 21.66
N PRO A 96 -6.37 -14.80 21.88
CA PRO A 96 -6.22 -15.65 23.07
C PRO A 96 -5.94 -14.89 24.38
N LEU A 97 -5.62 -13.60 24.33
CA LEU A 97 -5.21 -12.84 25.52
C LEU A 97 -6.40 -12.46 26.39
N ASP A 98 -6.25 -12.57 27.70
CA ASP A 98 -7.15 -11.93 28.65
C ASP A 98 -6.93 -10.41 28.70
N VAL A 99 -7.86 -9.68 29.31
CA VAL A 99 -7.71 -8.22 29.52
C VAL A 99 -6.42 -7.93 30.28
N GLY A 100 -5.61 -7.01 29.76
CA GLY A 100 -4.27 -6.68 30.28
C GLY A 100 -3.15 -7.59 29.78
N GLY A 101 -3.47 -8.71 29.11
CA GLY A 101 -2.48 -9.56 28.46
C GLY A 101 -1.77 -8.83 27.31
N VAL A 102 -0.50 -9.16 27.07
CA VAL A 102 0.32 -8.57 25.99
C VAL A 102 0.96 -9.68 25.17
N ALA A 103 0.93 -9.57 23.85
CA ALA A 103 1.64 -10.47 22.94
C ALA A 103 2.40 -9.70 21.85
N PRO A 104 3.53 -10.24 21.35
CA PRO A 104 4.14 -9.75 20.13
C PRO A 104 3.31 -10.15 18.90
N TRP A 105 3.39 -9.35 17.85
CA TRP A 105 2.89 -9.67 16.52
C TRP A 105 3.92 -9.25 15.46
N SER A 106 3.92 -9.93 14.33
CA SER A 106 4.72 -9.55 13.16
C SER A 106 4.04 -10.04 11.88
N THR A 107 4.36 -9.37 10.78
CA THR A 107 3.98 -9.77 9.43
C THR A 107 5.22 -10.13 8.64
N HIS A 108 5.13 -11.23 7.89
CA HIS A 108 6.12 -11.62 6.90
C HIS A 108 5.44 -11.77 5.56
N HIS A 109 5.80 -10.91 4.61
CA HIS A 109 5.29 -10.92 3.24
C HIS A 109 6.26 -11.65 2.32
N SER A 110 5.75 -12.62 1.56
CA SER A 110 6.56 -13.36 0.58
C SER A 110 6.96 -12.52 -0.63
N PHE A 111 6.23 -11.41 -0.87
CA PHE A 111 6.45 -10.50 -1.97
C PHE A 111 6.45 -9.06 -1.42
N PRO A 112 7.55 -8.30 -1.56
CA PRO A 112 7.75 -7.02 -0.88
C PRO A 112 6.97 -5.89 -1.59
N ILE A 113 5.65 -5.87 -1.42
CA ILE A 113 4.80 -4.72 -1.76
C ILE A 113 4.69 -3.78 -0.55
N GLU A 114 4.68 -4.34 0.66
CA GLU A 114 4.68 -3.62 1.94
C GLU A 114 5.86 -4.09 2.80
N ASP A 115 6.26 -3.25 3.74
CA ASP A 115 7.32 -3.56 4.70
C ASP A 115 6.85 -4.66 5.68
N ASP A 116 7.79 -5.46 6.18
CA ASP A 116 7.51 -6.43 7.25
C ASP A 116 7.41 -5.70 8.59
N GLU A 117 6.18 -5.48 9.02
CA GLU A 117 5.86 -4.74 10.25
C GLU A 117 5.79 -5.66 11.47
N GLN A 118 6.08 -5.09 12.64
CA GLN A 118 6.07 -5.82 13.91
C GLN A 118 5.75 -4.91 15.09
N GLY A 119 5.33 -5.51 16.19
CA GLY A 119 5.17 -4.80 17.45
C GLY A 119 4.52 -5.63 18.54
N ARG A 120 3.77 -4.96 19.41
CA ARG A 120 3.04 -5.60 20.53
C ARG A 120 1.57 -5.23 20.49
N VAL A 121 0.71 -6.11 20.97
CA VAL A 121 -0.73 -5.87 21.12
C VAL A 121 -1.16 -6.27 22.52
N THR A 122 -2.10 -5.52 23.08
CA THR A 122 -2.72 -5.79 24.38
C THR A 122 -4.24 -5.62 24.29
N VAL A 123 -4.98 -6.34 25.13
CA VAL A 123 -6.43 -6.20 25.26
C VAL A 123 -6.71 -5.18 26.36
N SER A 124 -7.26 -4.01 26.01
CA SER A 124 -7.60 -2.98 27.00
C SER A 124 -8.87 -3.31 27.78
N ARG A 125 -9.88 -3.87 27.09
CA ARG A 125 -11.17 -4.25 27.69
C ARG A 125 -11.97 -5.19 26.80
N MET A 126 -12.92 -5.90 27.42
CA MET A 126 -14.01 -6.55 26.69
C MET A 126 -15.06 -5.49 26.31
N ILE A 127 -15.45 -5.46 25.04
CA ILE A 127 -16.51 -4.56 24.54
C ILE A 127 -17.87 -5.24 24.65
N SER A 128 -17.92 -6.54 24.32
CA SER A 128 -19.13 -7.34 24.36
C SER A 128 -18.79 -8.77 24.75
N ILE A 129 -19.69 -9.39 25.52
CA ILE A 129 -19.61 -10.77 25.99
C ILE A 129 -20.98 -11.42 25.78
N GLY A 130 -21.03 -12.61 25.18
CA GLY A 130 -22.26 -13.38 25.02
C GLY A 130 -22.67 -13.55 23.55
N PRO A 131 -23.61 -12.76 22.99
CA PRO A 131 -24.03 -12.93 21.59
C PRO A 131 -22.90 -12.69 20.59
N LEU A 132 -21.98 -11.78 20.94
CA LEU A 132 -20.75 -11.48 20.22
C LEU A 132 -19.65 -11.24 21.25
N ASP A 133 -18.57 -12.01 21.17
CA ASP A 133 -17.39 -11.79 22.00
C ASP A 133 -16.46 -10.81 21.27
N CYS A 134 -16.36 -9.58 21.76
CA CYS A 134 -15.54 -8.54 21.16
C CYS A 134 -14.60 -7.90 22.20
N LYS A 135 -13.39 -7.56 21.75
CA LYS A 135 -12.31 -6.97 22.54
C LYS A 135 -11.87 -5.66 21.92
N GLU A 136 -11.61 -4.67 22.78
CA GLU A 136 -10.81 -3.51 22.40
C GLU A 136 -9.34 -3.87 22.60
N ILE A 137 -8.53 -3.56 21.60
CA ILE A 137 -7.10 -3.79 21.61
C ILE A 137 -6.35 -2.49 21.41
N VAL A 138 -5.20 -2.38 22.07
CA VAL A 138 -4.20 -1.35 21.80
C VAL A 138 -2.98 -2.05 21.25
N PHE A 139 -2.50 -1.66 20.07
CA PHE A 139 -1.30 -2.23 19.48
C PHE A 139 -0.29 -1.15 19.13
N ALA A 140 0.98 -1.53 19.21
CA ALA A 140 2.11 -0.74 18.81
C ALA A 140 2.67 -1.26 17.49
N VAL A 141 3.17 -0.35 16.66
CA VAL A 141 4.03 -0.62 15.52
C VAL A 141 5.42 -0.10 15.86
N ASP A 142 6.39 -1.00 15.87
CA ASP A 142 7.75 -0.72 16.30
C ASP A 142 8.62 -0.36 15.09
N THR A 143 9.06 0.90 15.02
CA THR A 143 10.06 1.34 14.05
C THR A 143 11.45 1.07 14.60
N PRO A 144 12.29 0.28 13.90
CA PRO A 144 13.65 0.01 14.35
C PRO A 144 14.52 1.28 14.30
N ALA A 145 15.53 1.33 15.17
CA ALA A 145 16.48 2.44 15.18
C ALA A 145 17.25 2.52 13.85
N LYS A 146 17.40 3.73 13.32
CA LYS A 146 18.29 4.06 12.19
C LYS A 146 19.45 4.91 12.71
N ALA A 147 20.51 5.05 11.90
CA ALA A 147 21.74 5.74 12.31
C ALA A 147 21.50 7.17 12.87
N ASP A 148 20.41 7.82 12.46
CA ASP A 148 20.00 9.17 12.81
C ASP A 148 18.69 9.25 13.61
N LYS A 149 18.05 8.12 13.92
CA LYS A 149 16.74 8.07 14.61
C LYS A 149 16.66 6.92 15.61
N ALA A 150 16.28 7.22 16.84
CA ALA A 150 15.99 6.23 17.86
C ALA A 150 14.82 5.32 17.45
N ALA A 151 14.77 4.11 18.01
CA ALA A 151 13.60 3.25 17.87
C ALA A 151 12.36 3.94 18.45
N GLN A 152 11.22 3.80 17.78
CA GLN A 152 9.97 4.44 18.17
C GLN A 152 8.80 3.47 18.02
N SER A 153 7.89 3.47 18.99
CA SER A 153 6.64 2.73 18.92
C SER A 153 5.48 3.71 18.71
N THR A 154 4.66 3.47 17.69
CA THR A 154 3.42 4.24 17.49
C THR A 154 2.23 3.38 17.88
N PHE A 155 1.30 3.94 18.66
CA PHE A 155 0.19 3.20 19.25
C PHE A 155 -1.13 3.50 18.55
N TYR A 156 -1.96 2.46 18.40
CA TYR A 156 -3.26 2.51 17.73
C TYR A 156 -4.28 1.70 18.53
N VAL A 157 -5.55 2.07 18.41
CA VAL A 157 -6.68 1.38 19.06
C VAL A 157 -7.54 0.73 17.98
N ALA A 158 -7.97 -0.49 18.22
CA ALA A 158 -8.87 -1.21 17.32
C ALA A 158 -9.80 -2.15 18.09
N THR A 159 -10.80 -2.67 17.39
CA THR A 159 -11.71 -3.70 17.90
C THR A 159 -11.54 -4.99 17.13
N ILE A 160 -11.53 -6.13 17.84
CA ILE A 160 -11.62 -7.47 17.27
C ILE A 160 -12.85 -8.19 17.81
N CYS A 161 -13.46 -9.03 17.00
CA CYS A 161 -14.60 -9.86 17.40
C CYS A 161 -14.35 -11.32 17.03
N ARG A 162 -14.92 -12.22 17.83
CA ARG A 162 -14.84 -13.65 17.60
C ARG A 162 -15.84 -14.08 16.53
N ASP A 163 -15.34 -14.73 15.49
CA ASP A 163 -16.11 -15.35 14.42
C ASP A 163 -15.80 -16.85 14.41
N GLY A 164 -16.66 -17.63 15.07
CA GLY A 164 -16.44 -19.06 15.31
C GLY A 164 -15.16 -19.31 16.13
N PRO A 165 -14.20 -20.12 15.64
CA PRO A 165 -12.96 -20.41 16.36
C PRO A 165 -11.89 -19.32 16.20
N VAL A 166 -12.10 -18.32 15.33
CA VAL A 166 -11.09 -17.29 15.02
C VAL A 166 -11.49 -15.92 15.54
N TRP A 167 -10.50 -15.09 15.82
CA TRP A 167 -10.69 -13.68 16.11
C TRP A 167 -10.41 -12.88 14.84
N LYS A 168 -11.35 -12.02 14.46
CA LYS A 168 -11.26 -11.18 13.27
C LYS A 168 -11.22 -9.71 13.64
N TRP A 169 -10.53 -8.96 12.80
CA TRP A 169 -10.60 -7.51 12.83
C TRP A 169 -12.04 -7.05 12.59
N ALA A 170 -12.57 -6.27 13.53
CA ALA A 170 -13.97 -5.80 13.52
C ALA A 170 -14.07 -4.28 13.61
N SER A 171 -12.94 -3.57 13.63
CA SER A 171 -12.92 -2.11 13.62
C SER A 171 -13.42 -1.60 12.28
N ALA A 172 -14.65 -1.09 12.25
CA ALA A 172 -15.10 -0.16 11.23
C ALA A 172 -14.41 1.18 11.53
N GLU A 173 -13.55 1.66 10.63
CA GLU A 173 -12.66 2.84 10.77
C GLU A 173 -13.26 4.02 11.57
N PRO A 174 -12.49 4.71 12.46
CA PRO A 174 -12.47 6.19 12.40
C PRO A 174 -11.25 7.00 12.98
N ALA A 175 -11.00 8.18 12.38
CA ALA A 175 -10.69 9.51 12.95
C ALA A 175 -9.41 9.87 13.78
N THR A 176 -8.22 9.29 13.52
CA THR A 176 -6.94 9.87 13.99
C THR A 176 -5.87 9.92 12.88
N GLU A 177 -4.76 10.64 13.08
CA GLU A 177 -3.61 10.64 12.15
C GLU A 177 -3.11 9.21 11.86
N ARG A 178 -2.73 9.00 10.60
CA ARG A 178 -2.82 7.71 9.91
C ARG A 178 -1.47 6.99 9.85
N TRP A 179 -1.45 5.71 10.22
CA TRP A 179 -0.37 4.79 9.86
C TRP A 179 -0.53 4.35 8.40
N GLY A 180 0.27 4.94 7.50
CA GLY A 180 0.44 4.40 6.16
C GLY A 180 -0.87 4.14 5.40
N ALA A 181 -0.89 3.06 4.61
CA ALA A 181 -1.89 2.76 3.60
C ALA A 181 -3.04 1.84 4.06
N LEU A 182 -3.22 1.56 5.37
CA LEU A 182 -4.30 0.69 5.89
C LEU A 182 -5.76 1.17 5.65
N GLN A 183 -5.98 2.06 4.66
CA GLN A 183 -7.23 2.41 3.99
C GLN A 183 -7.35 1.74 2.62
#